data_AF-A0A6N2N4V9-F1
#
_entry.id   AF-A0A6N2N4V9-F1
#
_cell.length_a   1.000
_cell.length_b   1.000
_cell.length_c   1.000
_cell.angle_alpha   90.00
_cell.angle_beta   90.00
_cell.angle_gamma   90.00
#
_symmetry.space_group_name_H-M   'P 1'
#
loop_
_entity.id
_entity.type
_entity.pdbx_description
1 polymer ?
#
loop_
_entity_poly.entity_id
_entity_poly.type
_entity_poly.pdbx_seq_one_letter_code
_entity_poly.pdbx_strand_id
1 'polypeptide(L)'
;MCESVTLHLFQFTVRFGSYNSSFALTKICQEMLDESKFDVDLNLWALRIPCQLCKAATRILNGYLLDKPRIKPITEDPTCQKNRYVILSDRVRSHDLSEISSQKLDELKKLCEVQVIPYSLTLGYSYWSADHVLKQILPPGVEVPSSFETIGQIAHLNIHDELLPYKDVIAKVIYDDKDCC
;
A
#
# COMPACT_ATOMS: atom_id res chain seq x y z
N MET A 1 -10.51 -26.19 18.55
CA MET A 1 -9.68 -25.71 19.67
C MET A 1 -8.96 -24.47 19.16
N CYS A 2 -8.74 -23.41 19.95
CA CYS A 2 -7.95 -22.27 19.46
C CYS A 2 -6.47 -22.57 19.69
N GLU A 3 -5.68 -22.67 18.63
CA GLU A 3 -4.23 -22.81 18.75
C GLU A 3 -3.55 -21.43 18.78
N SER A 4 -2.79 -21.16 19.84
CA SER A 4 -2.02 -19.92 19.99
C SER A 4 -0.61 -20.09 19.42
N VAL A 5 -0.28 -19.34 18.37
CA VAL A 5 1.06 -19.22 17.79
C VAL A 5 1.86 -18.20 18.60
N THR A 6 3.11 -18.50 18.93
CA THR A 6 4.02 -17.61 19.67
C THR A 6 5.25 -17.34 18.81
N LEU A 7 5.57 -16.08 18.47
CA LEU A 7 6.71 -15.66 17.65
C LEU A 7 7.75 -14.96 18.52
N HIS A 8 9.07 -15.10 18.32
CA HIS A 8 10.13 -14.36 19.05
C HIS A 8 11.01 -13.55 18.06
N LEU A 9 11.23 -12.26 18.32
CA LEU A 9 11.80 -11.25 17.40
C LEU A 9 13.27 -11.44 17.01
N PHE A 10 13.98 -12.44 17.56
CA PHE A 10 15.37 -12.73 17.17
C PHE A 10 15.68 -14.22 16.95
N GLN A 11 14.75 -15.13 17.24
CA GLN A 11 14.79 -16.55 16.88
C GLN A 11 13.35 -17.05 16.80
N PHE A 12 12.91 -17.44 15.60
CA PHE A 12 11.54 -17.91 15.39
C PHE A 12 11.42 -19.33 15.96
N THR A 13 10.67 -19.49 17.06
CA THR A 13 10.24 -20.79 17.55
C THR A 13 8.73 -20.77 17.68
N VAL A 14 8.04 -21.28 16.66
CA VAL A 14 6.60 -21.51 16.75
C VAL A 14 6.39 -22.77 17.58
N ARG A 15 5.92 -22.63 18.82
CA ARG A 15 5.50 -23.78 19.63
C ARG A 15 4.09 -24.20 19.24
N PHE A 16 3.99 -25.32 18.52
CA PHE A 16 2.73 -26.03 18.33
C PHE A 16 2.49 -26.94 19.53
N GLY A 17 1.22 -27.18 19.87
CA GLY A 17 0.84 -28.30 20.74
C GLY A 17 1.55 -29.57 20.27
N SER A 18 2.38 -30.13 21.14
CA SER A 18 3.19 -31.36 20.98
C SER A 18 4.18 -31.47 19.81
N TYR A 19 4.32 -30.48 18.93
CA TYR A 19 5.30 -30.52 17.83
C TYR A 19 6.28 -29.34 17.91
N ASN A 20 7.49 -29.63 18.39
CA ASN A 20 8.62 -28.70 18.35
C ASN A 20 9.24 -28.71 16.94
N SER A 21 9.04 -27.64 16.19
CA SER A 21 9.79 -27.42 14.96
C SER A 21 10.60 -26.13 15.07
N SER A 22 11.90 -26.28 15.19
CA SER A 22 12.87 -25.18 15.14
C SER A 22 13.26 -24.97 13.68
N PHE A 23 12.74 -23.92 13.05
CA PHE A 23 13.11 -23.58 11.68
C PHE A 23 13.90 -22.27 11.68
N ALA A 24 15.18 -22.37 11.29
CA ALA A 24 16.02 -21.21 11.06
C ALA A 24 15.50 -20.42 9.85
N LEU A 25 15.06 -19.18 10.08
CA LEU A 25 14.48 -18.30 9.06
C LEU A 25 15.39 -18.01 7.85
N THR A 26 16.70 -18.16 8.00
CA THR A 26 17.67 -17.86 6.93
C THR A 26 17.46 -18.71 5.67
N LYS A 27 16.66 -19.79 5.75
CA LYS A 27 16.38 -20.70 4.63
C LYS A 27 14.92 -20.70 4.15
N ILE A 28 14.05 -19.83 4.68
CA ILE A 28 12.65 -19.68 4.24
C ILE A 28 12.50 -18.47 3.29
N CYS A 29 13.50 -17.60 3.22
CA CYS A 29 13.55 -16.46 2.32
C CYS A 29 13.71 -16.92 0.86
N GLN A 30 12.61 -17.14 0.13
CA GLN A 30 12.39 -16.58 -1.23
C GLN A 30 11.14 -17.10 -1.97
N GLU A 31 10.49 -18.20 -1.56
CA GLU A 31 9.51 -18.87 -2.46
C GLU A 31 8.03 -18.87 -2.01
N MET A 32 7.66 -18.28 -0.87
CA MET A 32 6.31 -18.50 -0.32
C MET A 32 5.26 -17.45 -0.69
N LEU A 33 5.67 -16.22 -0.99
CA LEU A 33 4.74 -15.14 -1.31
C LEU A 33 5.27 -14.36 -2.51
N ASP A 34 4.53 -14.41 -3.60
CA ASP A 34 4.80 -13.63 -4.80
C ASP A 34 4.27 -12.21 -4.61
N GLU A 35 5.13 -11.31 -4.18
CA GLU A 35 4.82 -9.90 -3.88
C GLU A 35 4.29 -9.15 -5.11
N SER A 36 4.70 -9.58 -6.31
CA SER A 36 4.24 -8.98 -7.57
C SER A 36 2.76 -9.24 -7.85
N LYS A 37 2.12 -10.22 -7.19
CA LYS A 37 0.66 -10.42 -7.31
C LYS A 37 -0.15 -9.30 -6.68
N PHE A 38 0.47 -8.51 -5.81
CA PHE A 38 -0.17 -7.37 -5.16
C PHE A 38 0.11 -6.07 -5.90
N ASP A 39 0.91 -6.10 -6.97
CA ASP A 39 1.19 -4.92 -7.77
C ASP A 39 -0.08 -4.49 -8.52
N VAL A 40 -0.57 -3.30 -8.19
CA VAL A 40 -1.70 -2.69 -8.86
C VAL A 40 -1.22 -1.46 -9.61
N ASP A 41 -1.23 -1.55 -10.94
CA ASP A 41 -0.91 -0.44 -11.82
C ASP A 41 -2.10 0.48 -12.02
N LEU A 42 -1.92 1.74 -11.65
CA LEU A 42 -2.88 2.82 -11.87
C LEU A 42 -2.40 3.70 -13.00
N ASN A 43 -3.14 3.73 -14.11
CA ASN A 43 -2.93 4.66 -15.20
C ASN A 43 -3.76 5.92 -14.93
N LEU A 44 -3.07 6.96 -14.46
CA LEU A 44 -3.66 8.22 -14.04
C LEU A 44 -3.21 9.34 -14.98
N TRP A 45 -3.81 10.51 -14.79
CA TRP A 45 -3.33 11.75 -15.39
C TRP A 45 -2.68 12.62 -14.33
N ALA A 46 -1.61 13.30 -14.72
CA ALA A 46 -0.97 14.30 -13.88
C ALA A 46 -0.86 15.63 -14.62
N LEU A 47 -0.87 16.72 -13.85
CA LEU A 47 -0.68 18.07 -14.35
C LEU A 47 0.72 18.54 -14.02
N ARG A 48 1.44 18.98 -15.05
CA ARG A 48 2.74 19.60 -14.88
C ARG A 48 2.56 21.07 -14.53
N ILE A 49 2.97 21.44 -13.31
CA ILE A 49 2.77 22.79 -12.76
C ILE A 49 4.08 23.28 -12.13
N PRO A 50 4.44 24.56 -12.28
CA PRO A 50 5.58 25.14 -11.57
C PRO A 50 5.47 25.00 -10.05
N CYS A 51 6.58 24.71 -9.38
CA CYS A 51 6.61 24.48 -7.93
C CYS A 51 6.00 25.63 -7.09
N GLN A 52 6.12 26.86 -7.59
CA GLN A 52 5.58 28.07 -6.95
C GLN A 52 4.04 28.11 -6.95
N LEU A 53 3.40 27.50 -7.95
CA LEU A 53 1.95 27.55 -8.16
C LEU A 53 1.24 26.28 -7.69
N CYS A 54 1.99 25.26 -7.26
CA CYS A 54 1.45 23.98 -6.82
C CYS A 54 0.39 24.14 -5.71
N LYS A 55 0.63 25.02 -4.74
CA LYS A 55 -0.33 25.26 -3.64
C LYS A 55 -1.66 25.83 -4.15
N ALA A 56 -1.62 26.76 -5.10
CA ALA A 56 -2.80 27.36 -5.69
C ALA A 56 -3.57 26.33 -6.54
N ALA A 57 -2.85 25.60 -7.39
CA ALA A 57 -3.43 24.54 -8.21
C ALA A 57 -4.10 23.44 -7.38
N THR A 58 -3.46 23.00 -6.29
CA THR A 58 -4.01 22.00 -5.36
C THR A 58 -5.30 22.49 -4.71
N ARG A 59 -5.37 23.77 -4.35
CA ARG A 59 -6.57 24.38 -3.76
C ARG A 59 -7.74 24.42 -4.74
N ILE A 60 -7.48 24.76 -6.00
CA ILE A 60 -8.49 24.78 -7.07
C ILE A 60 -8.99 23.35 -7.35
N LEU A 61 -8.05 22.42 -7.49
CA LEU A 61 -8.31 21.01 -7.78
C LEU A 61 -8.73 20.20 -6.57
N ASN A 62 -9.03 20.84 -5.43
CA ASN A 62 -9.46 20.16 -4.23
C ASN A 62 -10.67 19.24 -4.51
N GLY A 63 -10.56 17.96 -4.16
CA GLY A 63 -11.54 16.91 -4.47
C GLY A 63 -11.35 16.17 -5.81
N TYR A 64 -10.43 16.61 -6.67
CA TYR A 64 -10.05 15.93 -7.93
C TYR A 64 -8.62 15.38 -7.91
N LEU A 65 -7.89 15.59 -6.82
CA LEU A 65 -6.54 15.06 -6.63
C LEU A 65 -6.57 13.58 -6.24
N LEU A 66 -5.44 12.89 -6.44
CA LEU A 66 -5.29 11.53 -5.96
C LEU A 66 -5.45 11.47 -4.43
N ASP A 67 -6.47 10.76 -3.99
CA ASP A 67 -6.80 10.54 -2.58
C ASP A 67 -6.53 9.07 -2.21
N LYS A 68 -5.23 8.75 -2.13
CA LYS A 68 -4.74 7.42 -1.72
C LYS A 68 -3.91 7.61 -0.46
N PRO A 69 -4.19 6.88 0.65
CA PRO A 69 -3.37 6.98 1.86
C PRO A 69 -1.91 6.67 1.51
N ARG A 70 -0.94 7.31 2.18
CA ARG A 70 0.51 7.14 1.95
C ARG A 70 1.06 7.58 0.58
N ILE A 71 0.21 7.93 -0.39
CA ILE A 71 0.65 8.53 -1.67
C ILE A 71 0.51 10.05 -1.61
N LYS A 72 1.57 10.76 -1.97
CA LYS A 72 1.53 12.21 -2.09
C LYS A 72 0.87 12.59 -3.42
N PRO A 73 -0.17 13.44 -3.44
CA PRO A 73 -0.80 13.90 -4.68
C PRO A 73 0.11 14.80 -5.52
N ILE A 74 1.24 15.26 -4.95
CA ILE A 74 2.23 16.09 -5.64
C ILE A 74 3.57 15.36 -5.61
N THR A 75 4.14 15.11 -6.79
CA THR A 75 5.44 14.45 -6.94
C THR A 75 6.41 15.33 -7.71
N GLU A 76 7.68 14.95 -7.67
CA GLU A 76 8.73 15.62 -8.44
C GLU A 76 8.61 15.26 -9.92
N ASP A 77 8.88 16.25 -10.77
CA ASP A 77 8.99 16.05 -12.20
C ASP A 77 10.43 15.59 -12.51
N PRO A 78 10.64 14.36 -12.99
CA PRO A 78 11.98 13.84 -13.32
C PRO A 78 12.64 14.63 -14.45
N THR A 79 11.87 15.32 -15.29
CA THR A 79 12.39 16.11 -16.41
C THR A 79 12.75 17.54 -16.02
N CYS A 80 12.22 18.08 -14.91
CA CYS A 80 12.50 19.45 -14.50
C CYS A 80 12.28 19.69 -13.00
N GLN A 81 13.34 20.05 -12.27
CA GLN A 81 13.25 20.34 -10.83
C GLN A 81 12.39 21.57 -10.47
N LYS A 82 12.11 22.45 -11.44
CA LYS A 82 11.26 23.63 -11.23
C LYS A 82 9.76 23.31 -11.28
N ASN A 83 9.40 22.15 -11.82
CA ASN A 83 8.03 21.71 -11.96
C ASN A 83 7.74 20.57 -10.99
N ARG A 84 6.46 20.37 -10.72
CA ARG A 84 5.93 19.24 -9.97
C ARG A 84 4.78 18.64 -10.76
N TYR A 85 4.55 17.36 -10.55
CA TYR A 85 3.39 16.67 -11.08
C TYR A 85 2.31 16.67 -10.01
N VAL A 86 1.14 17.20 -10.36
CA VAL A 86 -0.06 17.14 -9.54
C VAL A 86 -0.91 16.00 -10.07
N ILE A 87 -0.95 14.89 -9.34
CA ILE A 87 -1.63 13.65 -9.75
C ILE A 87 -3.12 13.80 -9.52
N LEU A 88 -3.90 13.51 -10.56
CA LEU A 88 -5.35 13.53 -10.52
C LEU A 88 -5.91 12.20 -10.03
N SER A 89 -7.14 12.24 -9.52
CA SER A 89 -7.89 11.06 -9.12
C SER A 89 -8.18 10.15 -10.32
N ASP A 90 -8.33 8.84 -10.08
CA ASP A 90 -8.77 7.84 -11.08
C ASP A 90 -10.15 8.16 -11.71
N ARG A 91 -10.89 9.10 -11.12
CA ARG A 91 -12.13 9.62 -11.71
C ARG A 91 -11.89 10.41 -12.99
N VAL A 92 -10.72 11.02 -13.14
CA VAL A 92 -10.37 11.80 -14.34
C VAL A 92 -9.65 10.84 -15.29
N ARG A 93 -10.35 10.39 -16.33
CA ARG A 93 -9.78 9.48 -17.34
C ARG A 93 -9.52 10.16 -18.66
N SER A 94 -10.10 11.34 -18.88
CA SER A 94 -9.92 12.12 -20.08
C SER A 94 -8.71 13.08 -19.99
N HIS A 95 -7.97 13.20 -21.10
CA HIS A 95 -6.94 14.23 -21.27
C HIS A 95 -7.53 15.65 -21.23
N ASP A 96 -8.79 15.81 -21.67
CA ASP A 96 -9.48 17.08 -21.72
C ASP A 96 -10.01 17.57 -20.36
N LEU A 97 -9.81 16.77 -19.30
CA LEU A 97 -10.26 17.05 -17.94
C LEU A 97 -11.77 17.32 -17.85
N SER A 98 -12.57 16.69 -18.72
CA SER A 98 -14.02 16.94 -18.82
C SER A 98 -14.78 16.62 -17.53
N GLU A 99 -14.21 15.75 -16.69
CA GLU A 99 -14.77 15.39 -15.38
C GLU A 99 -14.59 16.50 -14.33
N ILE A 100 -13.69 17.47 -14.57
CA ILE A 100 -13.44 18.60 -13.67
C ILE A 100 -14.39 19.74 -14.03
N SER A 101 -14.95 20.41 -13.01
CA SER A 101 -15.78 21.61 -13.22
C SER A 101 -15.05 22.67 -14.07
N SER A 102 -15.75 23.19 -15.09
CA SER A 102 -15.24 24.22 -16.00
C SER A 102 -14.73 25.46 -15.26
N GLN A 103 -15.34 25.83 -14.13
CA GLN A 103 -14.89 26.95 -13.28
C GLN A 103 -13.47 26.73 -12.77
N LYS A 104 -13.17 25.51 -12.32
CA LYS A 104 -11.84 25.15 -11.80
C LYS A 104 -10.80 25.12 -12.90
N LEU A 105 -11.18 24.60 -14.07
CA LEU A 105 -10.29 24.57 -15.24
C LEU A 105 -9.94 25.97 -15.73
N ASP A 106 -10.91 26.88 -15.76
CA ASP A 106 -10.70 28.27 -16.15
C ASP A 106 -9.77 28.99 -15.16
N GLU A 107 -9.99 28.80 -13.85
CA GLU A 107 -9.12 29.33 -12.81
C GLU A 107 -7.69 28.77 -12.89
N LEU A 108 -7.55 27.48 -13.18
CA LEU A 108 -6.25 26.82 -13.34
C LEU A 108 -5.49 27.34 -14.57
N LYS A 109 -6.18 27.49 -15.72
CA LYS A 109 -5.60 28.05 -16.95
C LYS A 109 -5.18 29.51 -16.79
N LYS A 110 -5.88 30.28 -15.96
CA LYS A 110 -5.51 31.68 -15.63
C LYS A 110 -4.24 31.77 -14.79
N LEU A 111 -3.96 30.77 -13.95
CA LEU A 111 -2.76 30.75 -13.11
C LEU A 111 -1.51 30.38 -13.89
N CYS A 112 -1.58 29.35 -14.73
CA CYS A 112 -0.46 28.89 -15.54
C CYS A 112 -0.89 28.03 -16.71
N GLU A 113 -0.01 27.90 -17.68
CA GLU A 113 -0.12 26.88 -18.72
C GLU A 113 0.10 25.50 -18.08
N VAL A 114 -1.00 24.75 -17.92
CA VAL A 114 -1.01 23.39 -17.38
C VAL A 114 -0.89 22.40 -18.52
N GLN A 115 0.12 21.53 -18.44
CA GLN A 115 0.27 20.42 -19.36
C GLN A 115 -0.25 19.14 -18.70
N VAL A 116 -1.23 18.50 -19.32
CA VAL A 116 -1.75 17.20 -18.90
C VAL A 116 -0.86 16.10 -19.47
N ILE A 117 -0.31 15.25 -18.61
CA ILE A 117 0.59 14.16 -18.98
C ILE A 117 0.07 12.83 -18.41
N PRO A 118 0.27 11.70 -19.11
CA PRO A 118 -0.03 10.39 -18.55
C PRO A 118 0.93 10.10 -17.40
N TYR A 119 0.42 9.52 -16.32
CA TYR A 119 1.17 9.17 -15.12
C TYR A 119 0.80 7.76 -14.66
N SER A 120 1.76 6.84 -14.72
CA SER A 120 1.57 5.49 -14.21
C SER A 120 2.11 5.39 -12.78
N LEU A 121 1.26 4.90 -11.87
CA LEU A 121 1.59 4.66 -10.48
C LEU A 121 1.36 3.19 -10.15
N THR A 122 2.41 2.48 -9.77
CA THR A 122 2.32 1.09 -9.29
C THR A 122 2.24 1.08 -7.77
N LEU A 123 1.14 0.53 -7.25
CA LEU A 123 0.97 0.25 -5.82
C LEU A 123 1.44 -1.18 -5.55
N GLY A 124 2.65 -1.34 -5.01
CA GLY A 124 3.21 -2.65 -4.70
C GLY A 124 2.91 -3.15 -3.28
N TYR A 125 3.47 -4.29 -2.92
CA TYR A 125 3.29 -4.95 -1.60
C TYR A 125 3.41 -4.00 -0.40
N SER A 126 4.42 -3.12 -0.39
CA SER A 126 4.68 -2.17 0.70
C SER A 126 3.59 -1.11 0.91
N TYR A 127 2.71 -0.92 -0.07
CA TYR A 127 1.56 -0.02 0.02
C TYR A 127 0.43 -0.59 0.88
N TRP A 128 0.19 -1.89 0.75
CA TRP A 128 -0.95 -2.59 1.32
C TRP A 128 -0.75 -2.84 2.82
N SER A 129 -1.84 -2.81 3.58
CA SER A 129 -1.80 -3.23 4.98
C SER A 129 -1.72 -4.75 5.07
N ALA A 130 -1.18 -5.26 6.18
CA ALA A 130 -1.19 -6.70 6.47
C ALA A 130 -2.58 -7.33 6.30
N ASP A 131 -3.63 -6.68 6.80
CA ASP A 131 -5.02 -7.14 6.64
C ASP A 131 -5.43 -7.29 5.16
N HIS A 132 -5.07 -6.32 4.30
CA HIS A 132 -5.41 -6.37 2.89
C HIS A 132 -4.68 -7.51 2.17
N VAL A 133 -3.39 -7.66 2.43
CA VAL A 133 -2.55 -8.71 1.87
C VAL A 133 -3.07 -10.09 2.28
N LEU A 134 -3.36 -10.28 3.58
CA LEU A 134 -3.85 -11.56 4.10
C LEU A 134 -5.22 -11.93 3.50
N LYS A 135 -6.14 -10.98 3.34
CA LYS A 135 -7.44 -11.24 2.69
C LYS A 135 -7.33 -11.73 1.25
N GLN A 136 -6.30 -11.34 0.51
CA GLN A 136 -6.10 -11.81 -0.86
C GLN A 136 -5.48 -13.21 -0.94
N ILE A 137 -4.70 -13.61 0.09
CA ILE A 137 -4.03 -14.92 0.14
C ILE A 137 -4.96 -15.98 0.72
N LEU A 138 -5.76 -15.59 1.72
CA LEU A 138 -6.64 -16.49 2.43
C LEU A 138 -7.92 -16.77 1.63
N PRO A 139 -8.51 -17.98 1.77
CA PRO A 139 -9.74 -18.32 1.07
C PRO A 139 -10.90 -17.41 1.49
N PRO A 140 -11.84 -17.11 0.57
CA PRO A 140 -12.96 -16.22 0.85
C PRO A 140 -13.86 -16.80 1.94
N GLY A 141 -14.13 -16.02 2.98
CA GLY A 141 -14.96 -16.42 4.12
C GLY A 141 -14.21 -16.71 5.40
N VAL A 142 -12.87 -16.72 5.37
CA VAL A 142 -12.06 -16.83 6.59
C VAL A 142 -11.74 -15.44 7.14
N GLU A 143 -12.03 -15.20 8.41
CA GLU A 143 -11.66 -13.95 9.09
C GLU A 143 -10.15 -13.90 9.31
N VAL A 144 -9.53 -12.78 8.91
CA VAL A 144 -8.12 -12.54 9.19
C VAL A 144 -7.94 -12.38 10.69
N PRO A 145 -6.98 -13.08 11.32
CA PRO A 145 -6.69 -12.88 12.73
C PRO A 145 -6.10 -11.47 12.93
N SER A 146 -6.96 -10.51 13.24
CA SER A 146 -6.62 -9.11 13.47
C SER A 146 -6.10 -8.83 14.88
N SER A 147 -6.16 -9.81 15.79
CA SER A 147 -5.71 -9.73 17.17
C SER A 147 -4.45 -10.56 17.39
N PHE A 148 -3.35 -9.88 17.63
CA PHE A 148 -2.10 -10.48 18.08
C PHE A 148 -1.58 -9.69 19.28
N GLU A 149 -1.09 -10.39 20.30
CA GLU A 149 -0.53 -9.77 21.49
C GLU A 149 0.98 -9.72 21.36
N THR A 150 1.55 -8.52 21.42
CA THR A 150 3.01 -8.38 21.48
C THR A 150 3.45 -8.28 22.93
N ILE A 151 4.14 -9.31 23.43
CA ILE A 151 4.74 -9.34 24.77
C ILE A 151 6.27 -9.24 24.59
N GLY A 152 6.78 -8.01 24.66
CA GLY A 152 8.21 -7.73 24.48
C GLY A 152 8.67 -7.99 23.04
N GLN A 153 9.61 -8.92 22.87
CA GLN A 153 10.05 -9.41 21.56
C GLN A 153 9.14 -10.51 21.00
N ILE A 154 8.03 -10.84 21.66
CA ILE A 154 7.25 -12.02 21.31
C ILE A 154 5.90 -11.60 20.73
N ALA A 155 5.54 -12.06 19.53
CA ALA A 155 4.20 -11.84 18.97
C ALA A 155 3.37 -13.11 19.04
N HIS A 156 2.34 -13.11 19.89
CA HIS A 156 1.36 -14.19 19.99
C HIS A 156 0.23 -13.96 18.98
N LEU A 157 0.09 -14.87 18.02
CA LEU A 157 -0.95 -14.87 17.00
C LEU A 157 -1.96 -15.96 17.32
N ASN A 158 -3.24 -15.64 17.45
CA ASN A 158 -4.27 -16.66 17.57
C ASN A 158 -4.70 -17.08 16.16
N ILE A 159 -4.30 -18.27 15.69
CA ILE A 159 -4.58 -18.76 14.34
C ILE A 159 -5.52 -19.94 14.46
N HIS A 160 -6.65 -19.91 13.73
CA HIS A 160 -7.58 -21.03 13.71
C HIS A 160 -7.01 -22.21 12.92
N ASP A 161 -7.50 -23.43 13.18
CA ASP A 161 -6.98 -24.66 12.56
C ASP A 161 -7.01 -24.60 11.02
N GLU A 162 -8.00 -23.93 10.45
CA GLU A 162 -8.19 -23.70 9.01
C GLU A 162 -7.09 -22.82 8.37
N LEU A 163 -6.44 -21.99 9.20
CA LEU A 163 -5.40 -21.05 8.80
C LEU A 163 -3.98 -21.56 9.09
N LEU A 164 -3.85 -22.71 9.75
CA LEU A 164 -2.56 -23.37 9.99
C LEU A 164 -1.73 -23.61 8.71
N PRO A 165 -2.32 -23.94 7.54
CA PRO A 165 -1.55 -24.05 6.30
C PRO A 165 -0.93 -22.73 5.82
N TYR A 166 -1.47 -21.59 6.28
CA TYR A 166 -1.05 -20.24 5.89
C TYR A 166 -0.21 -19.53 6.96
N LYS A 167 0.08 -20.20 8.09
CA LYS A 167 0.76 -19.64 9.27
C LYS A 167 2.06 -18.88 8.95
N ASP A 168 2.85 -19.40 8.03
CA ASP A 168 4.19 -18.89 7.73
C ASP A 168 4.09 -17.61 6.90
N VAL A 169 3.10 -17.56 6.00
CA VAL A 169 2.76 -16.36 5.23
C VAL A 169 2.15 -15.29 6.14
N ILE A 170 1.25 -15.67 7.06
CA ILE A 170 0.68 -14.77 8.06
C ILE A 170 1.77 -14.16 8.93
N ALA A 171 2.71 -14.99 9.41
CA ALA A 171 3.84 -14.52 10.20
C ALA A 171 4.73 -13.54 9.43
N LYS A 172 5.04 -13.83 8.15
CA LYS A 172 5.82 -12.92 7.28
C LYS A 172 5.13 -11.56 7.12
N VAL A 173 3.85 -11.55 6.73
CA VAL A 173 3.11 -10.32 6.43
C VAL A 173 2.97 -9.42 7.66
N ILE A 174 2.74 -10.01 8.84
CA ILE A 174 2.62 -9.26 10.09
C ILE A 174 3.98 -8.71 10.55
N TYR A 175 5.06 -9.43 10.26
CA TYR A 175 6.41 -8.98 10.53
C TYR A 175 6.80 -7.79 9.63
N ASP A 176 6.53 -7.89 8.33
CA ASP A 176 6.84 -6.81 7.37
C ASP A 176 6.07 -5.51 7.67
N ASP A 177 4.84 -5.61 8.17
CA ASP A 177 4.03 -4.46 8.60
C ASP A 177 4.63 -3.72 9.80
N LYS A 178 5.30 -4.47 10.69
CA LYS A 178 5.93 -3.94 11.93
C LYS A 178 7.29 -3.27 11.69
N ASP A 179 8.06 -3.73 10.72
CA ASP A 179 9.39 -3.19 10.40
C ASP A 179 9.33 -1.88 9.57
N CYS A 180 8.16 -1.48 9.06
CA CYS A 180 7.97 -0.23 8.32
C CYS A 180 7.64 1.01 9.19
N CYS A 181 7.77 0.92 10.52
CA CYS A 181 7.55 2.03 11.46
C CYS A 181 8.84 2.48 12.18
#